data_AF-A0A953KSH5-F1
#
_entry.id   AF-A0A953KSH5-F1
#
_cell.length_a   1.000
_cell.length_b   1.000
_cell.length_c   1.000
_cell.angle_alpha   90.00
_cell.angle_beta   90.00
_cell.angle_gamma   90.00
#
_symmetry.space_group_name_H-M   'P 1'
#
loop_
_entity.id
_entity.type
_entity.pdbx_description
1 polymer ?
#
loop_
_entity_poly.entity_id
_entity_poly.type
_entity_poly.pdbx_seq_one_letter_code
_entity_poly.pdbx_strand_id
1 'polypeptide(L)' 'MRHRHLTHESYSLAAIDDVIARGKRADWAQLRTAVLQDRALRHKVLRVCAAHVHDPYAQRHHFWNHYVERHLG' A
#
# COMPACT_ATOMS: atom_id res chain seq x y z
N MET A 1 21.09 -9.82 3.51
CA MET A 1 20.08 -9.40 2.51
C MET A 1 19.74 -7.95 2.79
N ARG A 2 19.97 -7.05 1.83
CA ARG A 2 19.82 -5.60 2.04
C ARG A 2 18.35 -5.26 2.28
N HIS A 3 18.02 -4.81 3.49
CA HIS A 3 16.82 -4.05 3.76
C HIS A 3 16.90 -2.82 2.85
N ARG A 4 16.26 -2.86 1.68
CA ARG A 4 16.05 -1.66 0.87
C ARG A 4 15.04 -0.84 1.64
N HIS A 5 15.58 0.08 2.44
CA HIS A 5 14.86 1.18 3.00
C HIS A 5 13.91 1.70 1.93
N LEU A 6 12.65 1.91 2.31
CA LEU A 6 11.72 2.78 1.64
C LEU A 6 12.27 4.21 1.74
N THR A 7 13.45 4.43 1.19
CA THR A 7 13.95 5.77 0.87
C THR A 7 12.92 6.37 -0.06
N HIS A 8 12.52 7.59 0.24
CA HIS A 8 11.49 8.39 -0.42
C HIS A 8 11.52 8.41 -1.97
N GLU A 9 12.52 7.84 -2.61
CA GLU A 9 12.55 7.58 -4.04
C GLU A 9 11.66 6.39 -4.40
N SER A 10 10.40 6.75 -4.65
CA SER A 10 9.44 6.03 -5.50
C SER A 10 8.95 4.69 -4.97
N TYR A 11 7.91 4.73 -4.13
CA TYR A 11 6.95 3.63 -4.05
C TYR A 11 6.45 3.28 -5.47
N SER A 12 7.03 2.24 -6.05
CA SER A 12 6.54 1.63 -7.28
C SER A 12 5.31 0.78 -6.96
N LEU A 13 4.47 0.50 -7.95
CA LEU A 13 3.27 -0.33 -7.74
C LEU A 13 3.63 -1.72 -7.20
N ALA A 14 4.71 -2.32 -7.71
CA ALA A 14 5.20 -3.62 -7.25
C ALA A 14 5.70 -3.59 -5.80
N ALA A 15 6.37 -2.51 -5.38
CA ALA A 15 6.81 -2.37 -3.99
C ALA A 15 5.63 -2.19 -3.03
N ILE A 16 4.59 -1.46 -3.43
CA ILE A 16 3.36 -1.30 -2.65
C ILE A 16 2.65 -2.65 -2.52
N ASP A 17 2.47 -3.37 -3.63
CA ASP A 17 1.84 -4.69 -3.65
C ASP A 17 2.56 -5.67 -2.72
N ASP A 18 3.89 -5.72 -2.82
CA ASP A 18 4.74 -6.58 -1.99
C ASP A 18 4.67 -6.21 -0.49
N VAL A 19 4.61 -4.92 -0.12
CA VAL A 19 4.40 -4.49 1.27
C VAL A 19 3.03 -4.93 1.80
N ILE A 20 1.98 -4.77 0.99
CA ILE A 20 0.62 -5.19 1.35
C ILE A 20 0.57 -6.71 1.52
N ALA A 21 1.09 -7.45 0.54
CA ALA A 21 1.09 -8.90 0.52
C ALA A 21 1.90 -9.50 1.68
N ARG A 22 3.08 -8.97 2.02
CA ARG A 22 3.93 -9.50 3.11
C ARG A 22 3.34 -9.28 4.51
N GLY A 23 2.49 -8.28 4.71
CA GLY A 23 1.82 -8.08 6.01
C GLY A 23 2.73 -7.70 7.19
N LYS A 24 3.96 -7.22 6.93
CA LYS A 24 4.91 -6.88 8.01
C LYS A 24 4.47 -5.59 8.71
N ARG A 25 4.33 -5.65 10.03
CA ARG A 25 3.86 -4.50 10.85
C ARG A 25 4.67 -3.22 10.63
N ALA A 26 5.99 -3.32 10.54
CA ALA A 26 6.87 -2.16 10.34
C ALA A 26 6.72 -1.55 8.94
N ASP A 27 6.54 -2.37 7.91
CA ASP A 27 6.35 -1.90 6.53
C ASP A 27 4.96 -1.26 6.37
N TRP A 28 3.94 -1.85 7.01
CA TRP A 28 2.58 -1.28 7.04
C TRP A 28 2.53 0.06 7.77
N ALA A 29 3.27 0.22 8.87
CA ALA A 29 3.36 1.49 9.57
C ALA A 29 4.00 2.58 8.68
N GLN A 30 5.06 2.23 7.94
CA GLN A 30 5.71 3.16 6.99
C GLN A 30 4.80 3.52 5.82
N LEU A 31 4.15 2.52 5.19
CA LEU A 31 3.20 2.75 4.11
C LEU A 31 2.04 3.63 4.59
N ARG A 32 1.53 3.39 5.80
CA ARG A 32 0.46 4.21 6.39
C ARG A 32 0.89 5.67 6.52
N THR A 33 2.06 5.92 7.12
CA THR A 33 2.58 7.29 7.27
C THR A 33 2.71 7.98 5.92
N ALA A 34 3.27 7.30 4.92
CA ALA A 34 3.44 7.85 3.58
C ALA A 34 2.10 8.13 2.89
N VAL A 35 1.13 7.22 2.98
CA VAL A 35 -0.23 7.36 2.41
C VAL A 35 -0.98 8.56 3.00
N LEU A 36 -0.77 8.86 4.28
CA LEU A 36 -1.37 10.04 4.93
C LEU A 36 -0.76 11.35 4.42
N GLN A 37 0.54 11.34 4.12
CA GLN A 37 1.30 12.54 3.71
C GLN A 37 1.27 12.80 2.20
N ASP A 38 1.05 11.77 1.36
CA ASP A 38 1.13 11.87 -0.10
C ASP A 38 -0.16 11.37 -0.78
N ARG A 39 -0.90 12.30 -1.38
CA ARG A 39 -2.11 12.00 -2.16
C ARG A 39 -1.82 11.17 -3.42
N ALA A 40 -0.69 11.39 -4.08
CA ALA A 40 -0.31 10.60 -5.26
C ALA A 40 -0.05 9.14 -4.86
N LEU A 41 0.53 8.91 -3.67
CA LEU A 41 0.72 7.58 -3.13
C LEU A 41 -0.63 6.88 -2.83
N ARG A 42 -1.63 7.61 -2.33
CA ARG A 42 -3.00 7.07 -2.17
C ARG A 42 -3.53 6.49 -3.48
N HIS A 43 -3.42 7.23 -4.58
CA HIS A 43 -3.86 6.75 -5.89
C HIS A 43 -3.11 5.50 -6.36
N LYS A 44 -1.81 5.40 -6.06
CA LYS A 44 -1.03 4.19 -6.36
C LYS A 44 -1.50 2.98 -5.56
N VAL A 45 -1.80 3.15 -4.26
CA VAL A 45 -2.34 2.07 -3.43
C VAL A 45 -3.68 1.59 -3.96
N LEU A 46 -4.59 2.49 -4.31
CA LEU A 46 -5.88 2.11 -4.91
C LEU A 46 -5.70 1.36 -6.23
N ARG A 47 -4.77 1.82 -7.08
CA ARG A 47 -4.45 1.13 -8.34
C ARG A 47 -3.94 -0.29 -8.10
N VAL A 48 -3.10 -0.49 -7.08
CA VAL A 48 -2.64 -1.83 -6.69
C VAL A 48 -3.82 -2.66 -6.20
N CYS A 49 -4.64 -2.14 -5.27
CA CYS A 49 -5.75 -2.90 -4.69
C CYS A 49 -6.82 -3.26 -5.73
N ALA A 50 -7.06 -2.41 -6.73
CA ALA A 50 -8.02 -2.67 -7.80
C ALA A 50 -7.71 -3.96 -8.59
N ALA A 51 -6.45 -4.36 -8.71
CA ALA A 51 -6.07 -5.62 -9.35
C ALA A 51 -6.51 -6.87 -8.56
N HIS A 52 -6.84 -6.71 -7.28
CA HIS A 52 -7.20 -7.80 -6.36
C HIS A 52 -8.68 -7.79 -5.95
N VAL A 53 -9.49 -6.87 -6.49
CA VAL A 53 -10.91 -6.73 -6.09
C VAL A 53 -11.73 -8.01 -6.34
N HIS A 54 -11.35 -8.80 -7.35
CA HIS A 54 -12.02 -10.05 -7.69
C HIS A 54 -11.59 -11.25 -6.83
N ASP A 55 -10.49 -11.13 -6.07
CA ASP A 55 -10.00 -12.20 -5.21
C ASP A 55 -10.58 -12.04 -3.79
N PRO A 56 -11.53 -12.89 -3.35
CA PRO A 56 -12.10 -12.80 -2.01
C PRO A 56 -11.08 -13.12 -0.91
N TYR A 57 -9.94 -13.74 -1.24
CA TYR A 57 -8.90 -14.09 -0.29
C TYR A 57 -7.82 -13.00 -0.15
N ALA A 58 -7.84 -11.96 -0.99
CA ALA A 58 -6.93 -10.82 -0.93
C ALA A 58 -7.32 -9.80 0.19
N GLN A 59 -7.60 -10.30 1.40
CA GLN A 59 -8.10 -9.51 2.53
C GLN A 59 -7.22 -8.30 2.87
N ARG A 60 -5.90 -8.42 2.70
CA ARG A 60 -4.95 -7.32 2.94
C ARG A 60 -5.16 -6.18 1.94
N HIS A 61 -5.37 -6.50 0.67
CA HIS A 61 -5.64 -5.52 -0.37
C HIS A 61 -7.02 -4.87 -0.18
N HIS A 62 -8.04 -5.65 0.20
CA HIS A 62 -9.35 -5.09 0.55
C HIS A 62 -9.26 -4.11 1.72
N PHE A 63 -8.51 -4.47 2.77
CA PHE A 63 -8.23 -3.58 3.89
C PHE A 63 -7.59 -2.26 3.44
N TRP A 64 -6.52 -2.33 2.65
CA TRP A 64 -5.82 -1.14 2.18
C TRP A 64 -6.67 -0.30 1.23
N ASN A 65 -7.49 -0.92 0.37
CA ASN A 65 -8.43 -0.20 -0.49
C ASN A 65 -9.37 0.68 0.35
N HIS A 66 -10.09 0.06 1.29
CA HIS A 66 -11.03 0.77 2.15
C HIS A 66 -10.35 1.78 3.08
N TYR A 67 -9.16 1.46 3.58
CA TYR A 67 -8.39 2.39 4.42
C TYR A 67 -8.05 3.66 3.63
N VAL A 68 -7.56 3.51 2.40
CA VAL A 68 -7.15 4.66 1.57
C VAL A 68 -8.35 5.46 1.06
N GLU A 69 -9.43 4.80 0.64
CA GLU A 69 -10.68 5.45 0.24
C GLU A 69 -11.19 6.41 1.31
N ARG A 70 -11.13 6.02 2.58
CA ARG A 70 -11.55 6.85 3.73
C ARG A 70 -10.67 8.09 3.95
N HIS A 71 -9.45 8.12 3.43
CA HIS A 71 -8.49 9.23 3.59
C HIS A 71 -8.30 10.04 2.30
N LEU A 72 -9.17 9.88 1.30
CA LEU A 72 -9.20 10.71 0.10
C LEU A 72 -10.04 11.99 0.25
N GLY A 73 -10.83 12.10 1.33
CA GLY A 73 -11.67 13.26 1.67
C GLY A 73 -10.90 14.43 2.26
#